data_AF-A0A432MIJ9-F1
#
_entry.id   AF-A0A432MIJ9-F1
#
_cell.length_a   1.000
_cell.length_b   1.000
_cell.length_c   1.000
_cell.angle_alpha   90.00
_cell.angle_beta   90.00
_cell.angle_gamma   90.00
#
_symmetry.space_group_name_H-M   'P 1'
#
loop_
_entity.id
_entity.type
_entity.pdbx_description
1 polymer ?
#
loop_
_entity_poly.entity_id
_entity_poly.type
_entity_poly.pdbx_seq_one_letter_code
_entity_poly.pdbx_strand_id
1 'polypeptide(L)'
;MLLRTIFSVAIPAAILVAEAAGTGEAVDEAFFEARVRPVLAGTCVKCHGADKQSGGLRLDSLEAMLRGGDSGPAVVPGDPDGSILVEAIRQEEALLRMPPGDEPLSGQAIADLVSWIEAGAPWPEATAAGPIDAETHWAFRPLQDVEAPADPTGWASSPIDRLIAVGHREAGLHPVERADRRTLIRRASFDLLGLPPTPERIERFVSDPSPDAYERLIDELLSSPLYGERWGRYWLDLARYADTAGDNSDYPIPEAYLYRDYVIDAFNDDVPYDRFLHEQLAGDILAAEGPEEDYARRVGCDRRMM
;
A
#
# COMPACT_ATOMS: atom_id res chain seq x y z
N MET A 1 -8.24 44.03 67.91
CA MET A 1 -8.36 44.57 66.54
C MET A 1 -7.51 43.67 65.64
N LEU A 2 -7.98 42.88 64.69
CA LEU A 2 -9.29 42.53 64.12
C LEU A 2 -9.22 41.02 63.82
N LEU A 3 -10.31 40.29 64.08
CA LEU A 3 -10.44 38.84 63.93
C LEU A 3 -10.28 38.41 62.46
N ARG A 4 -9.54 37.31 62.23
CA ARG A 4 -9.50 36.58 60.95
C ARG A 4 -10.68 35.60 60.89
N THR A 5 -11.62 35.85 59.99
CA THR A 5 -12.73 34.92 59.69
C THR A 5 -12.31 33.99 58.56
N ILE A 6 -12.15 32.69 58.86
CA ILE A 6 -11.91 31.65 57.84
C ILE A 6 -13.27 31.04 57.51
N PHE A 7 -13.81 31.31 56.32
CA PHE A 7 -14.94 30.58 55.78
C PHE A 7 -14.42 29.36 55.01
N SER A 8 -14.66 28.18 55.57
CA SER A 8 -14.41 26.89 54.90
C SER A 8 -15.62 26.57 54.03
N VAL A 9 -15.45 26.56 52.71
CA VAL A 9 -16.48 26.14 51.75
C VAL A 9 -16.28 24.63 51.51
N ALA A 10 -17.17 23.81 52.06
CA ALA A 10 -17.24 22.40 51.76
C ALA A 10 -18.02 22.21 50.44
N ILE A 11 -17.32 21.79 49.38
CA ILE A 11 -17.94 21.37 48.12
C ILE A 11 -18.22 19.86 48.23
N PRO A 12 -19.49 19.40 48.14
CA PRO A 12 -19.79 17.99 48.16
C PRO A 12 -19.36 17.36 46.82
N ALA A 13 -18.47 16.38 46.88
CA ALA A 13 -18.10 15.55 45.73
C ALA A 13 -19.27 14.62 45.39
N ALA A 14 -20.06 14.97 44.38
CA ALA A 14 -20.98 14.04 43.76
C ALA A 14 -20.18 13.05 42.90
N ILE A 15 -20.13 11.79 43.32
CA ILE A 15 -19.59 10.69 42.52
C ILE A 15 -20.61 10.42 41.42
N LEU A 16 -20.33 10.89 40.21
CA LEU A 16 -21.02 10.46 39.00
C LEU A 16 -20.55 9.04 38.68
N VAL A 17 -21.39 8.05 38.91
CA VAL A 17 -21.22 6.72 38.33
C VAL A 17 -21.66 6.84 36.88
N ALA A 18 -20.69 6.93 35.97
CA ALA A 18 -20.95 6.82 34.54
C ALA A 18 -21.14 5.33 34.22
N GLU A 19 -22.38 4.96 33.90
CA GLU A 19 -22.69 3.66 33.30
C GLU A 19 -22.01 3.61 31.93
N ALA A 20 -21.02 2.72 31.78
CA ALA A 20 -20.39 2.46 30.49
C ALA A 20 -21.41 1.72 29.60
N ALA A 21 -22.16 2.48 28.80
CA ALA A 21 -22.88 1.93 27.67
C ALA A 21 -21.81 1.35 26.72
N GLY A 22 -21.79 0.03 26.58
CA GLY A 22 -20.94 -0.66 25.61
C GLY A 22 -21.28 -0.14 24.21
N THR A 23 -20.32 0.57 23.61
CA THR A 23 -20.34 0.85 22.17
C THR A 23 -20.10 -0.48 21.47
N GLY A 24 -21.16 -1.18 21.10
CA GLY A 24 -21.05 -2.30 20.17
C GLY A 24 -20.42 -1.78 18.88
N GLU A 25 -19.33 -2.42 18.45
CA GLU A 25 -18.72 -2.16 17.14
C GLU A 25 -19.80 -2.39 16.08
N ALA A 26 -19.96 -1.43 15.16
CA ALA A 26 -20.94 -1.56 14.09
C ALA A 26 -20.52 -2.71 13.17
N VAL A 27 -21.42 -3.65 12.93
CA VAL A 27 -21.18 -4.77 12.02
C VAL A 27 -21.62 -4.36 10.63
N ASP A 28 -20.70 -3.80 9.85
CA ASP A 28 -20.89 -3.28 8.50
C ASP A 28 -19.93 -3.95 7.48
N GLU A 29 -19.81 -3.39 6.27
CA GLU A 29 -18.90 -3.91 5.24
C GLU A 29 -17.43 -3.88 5.67
N ALA A 30 -17.01 -2.88 6.45
CA ALA A 30 -15.64 -2.78 6.95
C ALA A 30 -15.35 -3.87 8.00
N PHE A 31 -16.33 -4.16 8.87
CA PHE A 31 -16.25 -5.31 9.76
C PHE A 31 -16.08 -6.62 8.98
N PHE A 32 -16.87 -6.81 7.92
CA PHE A 32 -16.76 -7.98 7.07
C PHE A 32 -15.36 -8.12 6.45
N GLU A 33 -14.82 -7.06 5.84
CA GLU A 33 -13.48 -7.07 5.22
C GLU A 33 -12.36 -7.35 6.22
N ALA A 34 -12.46 -6.78 7.43
CA ALA A 34 -11.41 -6.91 8.45
C ALA A 34 -11.48 -8.24 9.23
N ARG A 35 -12.68 -8.76 9.49
CA ARG A 35 -12.91 -9.83 10.47
C ARG A 35 -13.42 -11.13 9.86
N VAL A 36 -14.21 -11.05 8.79
CA VAL A 36 -14.89 -12.22 8.21
C VAL A 36 -14.20 -12.72 6.94
N ARG A 37 -13.89 -11.83 5.99
CA ARG A 37 -13.22 -12.20 4.73
C ARG A 37 -11.92 -12.99 4.94
N PRO A 38 -11.02 -12.62 5.88
CA PRO A 38 -9.79 -13.38 6.07
C PRO A 38 -10.04 -14.82 6.52
N VAL A 39 -11.09 -15.07 7.31
CA VAL A 39 -11.48 -16.40 7.76
C VAL A 39 -12.04 -17.22 6.60
N LEU A 40 -12.97 -16.65 5.82
CA LEU A 40 -13.54 -17.32 4.65
C LEU A 40 -12.45 -17.66 3.63
N ALA A 41 -11.60 -16.70 3.28
CA ALA A 41 -10.53 -16.89 2.30
C ALA A 41 -9.43 -17.85 2.79
N GLY A 42 -9.01 -17.70 4.05
CA GLY A 42 -7.91 -18.47 4.63
C GLY A 42 -8.27 -19.91 5.00
N THR A 43 -9.52 -20.16 5.39
CA THR A 43 -9.94 -21.47 5.94
C THR A 43 -10.96 -22.19 5.06
N CYS A 44 -11.88 -21.46 4.42
CA CYS A 44 -13.05 -22.08 3.78
C CYS A 44 -12.89 -22.27 2.27
N VAL A 45 -12.38 -21.26 1.56
CA VAL A 45 -12.36 -21.20 0.08
C VAL A 45 -11.55 -22.32 -0.57
N LYS A 46 -10.53 -22.87 0.10
CA LYS A 46 -9.74 -24.02 -0.41
C LYS A 46 -10.59 -25.24 -0.76
N CYS A 47 -11.69 -25.45 -0.02
CA CYS A 47 -12.60 -26.61 -0.20
C CYS A 47 -13.99 -26.22 -0.70
N HIS A 48 -14.35 -24.94 -0.63
CA HIS A 48 -15.63 -24.34 -1.01
C HIS A 48 -15.43 -23.08 -1.86
N GLY A 49 -14.58 -23.18 -2.89
CA GLY A 49 -14.24 -22.10 -3.82
C GLY A 49 -14.48 -22.53 -5.28
N ALA A 50 -14.10 -21.69 -6.24
CA ALA A 50 -14.30 -21.99 -7.66
C ALA A 50 -13.68 -23.33 -8.10
N ASP A 51 -12.46 -23.63 -7.64
CA ASP A 51 -11.70 -24.82 -8.04
C ASP A 51 -12.17 -26.11 -7.37
N LYS A 52 -12.77 -26.01 -6.17
CA LYS A 52 -13.26 -27.16 -5.39
C LYS A 52 -14.51 -26.78 -4.61
N GLN A 53 -15.59 -27.52 -4.83
CA GLN A 53 -16.92 -27.24 -4.26
C GLN A 53 -17.42 -28.47 -3.50
N SER A 54 -16.82 -28.73 -2.33
CA SER A 54 -17.26 -29.82 -1.46
C SER A 54 -18.72 -29.60 -1.03
N GLY A 55 -19.58 -30.60 -1.22
CA GLY A 55 -21.02 -30.49 -0.96
C GLY A 55 -21.75 -29.48 -1.86
N GLY A 56 -21.22 -29.20 -3.06
CA GLY A 56 -21.82 -28.24 -4.01
C GLY A 56 -21.78 -26.78 -3.55
N LEU A 57 -21.07 -26.49 -2.45
CA LEU A 57 -21.08 -25.19 -1.79
C LEU A 57 -19.91 -24.31 -2.24
N ARG A 58 -20.18 -23.01 -2.43
CA ARG A 58 -19.13 -21.98 -2.46
C ARG A 58 -19.33 -20.93 -1.36
N LEU A 59 -18.22 -20.49 -0.78
CA LEU A 59 -18.13 -19.49 0.29
C LEU A 59 -17.30 -18.25 -0.13
N ASP A 60 -17.07 -18.09 -1.43
CA ASP A 60 -16.30 -17.00 -2.04
C ASP A 60 -17.18 -15.81 -2.49
N SER A 61 -18.49 -15.93 -2.41
CA SER A 61 -19.46 -14.87 -2.76
C SER A 61 -20.73 -14.99 -1.93
N LEU A 62 -21.35 -13.86 -1.56
CA LEU A 62 -22.62 -13.87 -0.83
C LEU A 62 -23.72 -14.60 -1.61
N GLU A 63 -23.84 -14.36 -2.92
CA GLU A 63 -24.84 -15.03 -3.76
C GLU A 63 -24.74 -16.56 -3.66
N ALA A 64 -23.53 -17.12 -3.70
CA ALA A 64 -23.34 -18.56 -3.59
C ALA A 64 -23.65 -19.08 -2.17
N MET A 65 -23.35 -18.32 -1.12
CA MET A 65 -23.67 -18.69 0.25
C MET A 65 -25.19 -18.70 0.52
N LEU A 66 -25.92 -17.76 -0.08
CA LEU A 66 -27.39 -17.69 -0.01
C LEU A 66 -28.04 -18.81 -0.82
N ARG A 67 -27.50 -19.14 -2.00
CA ARG A 67 -27.95 -20.29 -2.79
C ARG A 67 -27.69 -21.61 -2.06
N GLY A 68 -26.53 -21.70 -1.41
CA GLY A 68 -26.11 -22.87 -0.66
C GLY A 68 -25.60 -24.01 -1.53
N GLY A 69 -25.36 -25.15 -0.88
CA GLY A 69 -24.93 -26.40 -1.51
C GLY A 69 -26.01 -27.48 -1.45
N ASP A 70 -25.58 -28.74 -1.45
CA ASP A 70 -26.47 -29.91 -1.43
C ASP A 70 -27.37 -29.96 -0.18
N SER A 71 -26.96 -29.30 0.91
CA SER A 71 -27.70 -29.21 2.17
C SER A 71 -28.60 -27.96 2.29
N GLY A 72 -28.66 -27.11 1.25
CA GLY A 72 -29.39 -25.84 1.28
C GLY A 72 -28.51 -24.63 1.61
N PRO A 73 -29.12 -23.46 1.88
CA PRO A 73 -28.42 -22.20 2.14
C PRO A 73 -27.39 -22.32 3.26
N ALA A 74 -26.17 -21.87 3.01
CA ALA A 74 -25.12 -21.86 4.03
C ALA A 74 -25.30 -20.70 5.02
N VAL A 75 -25.80 -19.57 4.52
CA VAL A 75 -26.05 -18.36 5.31
C VAL A 75 -27.50 -17.92 5.12
N VAL A 76 -28.19 -17.68 6.23
CA VAL A 76 -29.50 -17.05 6.28
C VAL A 76 -29.32 -15.69 6.98
N PRO A 77 -29.33 -14.57 6.23
CA PRO A 77 -29.13 -13.24 6.80
C PRO A 77 -30.09 -12.93 7.93
N GLY A 78 -29.56 -12.53 9.09
CA GLY A 78 -30.33 -12.23 10.30
C GLY A 78 -30.69 -13.46 11.15
N ASP A 79 -30.33 -14.67 10.71
CA ASP A 79 -30.64 -15.91 11.42
C ASP A 79 -29.41 -16.84 11.52
N PRO A 80 -28.53 -16.61 12.51
CA PRO A 80 -27.36 -17.47 12.74
C PRO A 80 -27.73 -18.92 13.06
N ASP A 81 -28.81 -19.16 13.81
CA ASP A 81 -29.20 -20.52 14.21
C ASP A 81 -29.85 -21.30 13.06
N GLY A 82 -30.46 -20.61 12.09
CA GLY A 82 -30.91 -21.17 10.81
C GLY A 82 -29.81 -21.31 9.75
N SER A 83 -28.58 -20.85 10.02
CA SER A 83 -27.47 -20.87 9.07
C SER A 83 -26.58 -22.11 9.26
N ILE A 84 -26.56 -23.00 8.26
CA ILE A 84 -25.75 -24.23 8.27
C ILE A 84 -24.26 -23.93 8.47
N LEU A 85 -23.77 -22.78 8.00
CA LEU A 85 -22.40 -22.35 8.21
C LEU A 85 -22.06 -22.26 9.71
N VAL A 86 -22.97 -21.72 10.54
CA VAL A 86 -22.78 -21.56 11.98
C VAL A 86 -22.78 -22.93 12.67
N GLU A 87 -23.71 -23.79 12.31
CA GLU A 87 -23.78 -25.17 12.80
C GLU A 87 -22.47 -25.93 12.52
N ALA A 88 -21.97 -25.82 11.28
CA ALA A 88 -20.77 -26.49 10.83
C ALA A 88 -19.50 -26.03 11.58
N ILE A 89 -19.35 -24.73 11.83
CA ILE A 89 -18.17 -24.17 12.51
C ILE A 89 -18.24 -24.29 14.04
N ARG A 90 -19.44 -24.41 14.63
CA ARG A 90 -19.61 -24.75 16.06
C ARG A 90 -19.31 -26.21 16.34
N GLN A 91 -19.32 -27.06 15.31
CA GLN A 91 -18.95 -28.48 15.37
C GLN A 91 -19.83 -29.30 16.31
N GLU A 92 -21.11 -28.93 16.42
CA GLU A 92 -22.08 -29.57 17.31
C GLU A 92 -22.49 -30.96 16.78
N GLU A 93 -22.51 -31.13 15.45
CA GLU A 93 -22.78 -32.41 14.78
C GLU A 93 -21.53 -32.99 14.08
N ALA A 94 -21.29 -34.29 14.27
CA ALA A 94 -20.09 -34.97 13.77
C ALA A 94 -19.99 -35.03 12.23
N LEU A 95 -21.12 -34.99 11.51
CA LEU A 95 -21.16 -35.12 10.04
C LEU A 95 -21.04 -33.78 9.30
N LEU A 96 -21.23 -32.64 9.99
CA LEU A 96 -21.17 -31.29 9.41
C LEU A 96 -19.99 -30.46 9.94
N ARG A 97 -19.11 -31.07 10.73
CA ARG A 97 -17.97 -30.42 11.35
C ARG A 97 -17.01 -29.79 10.32
N MET A 98 -16.83 -28.47 10.42
CA MET A 98 -15.85 -27.71 9.65
C MET A 98 -14.88 -26.95 10.57
N PRO A 99 -13.58 -26.89 10.23
CA PRO A 99 -12.92 -27.54 9.09
C PRO A 99 -12.68 -29.06 9.32
N PRO A 100 -12.57 -29.88 8.27
CA PRO A 100 -12.46 -31.34 8.40
C PRO A 100 -11.03 -31.74 8.80
N GLY A 101 -10.86 -32.28 10.01
CA GLY A 101 -9.58 -32.82 10.47
C GLY A 101 -8.50 -31.79 10.83
N ASP A 102 -8.76 -30.49 10.63
CA ASP A 102 -7.90 -29.39 11.05
C ASP A 102 -8.31 -28.83 12.44
N GLU A 103 -7.52 -27.90 12.98
CA GLU A 103 -7.84 -27.18 14.21
C GLU A 103 -9.17 -26.41 14.07
N PRO A 104 -10.05 -26.43 15.10
CA PRO A 104 -11.26 -25.62 15.11
C PRO A 104 -10.94 -24.13 14.95
N LEU A 105 -11.89 -23.38 14.39
CA LEU A 105 -11.79 -21.92 14.37
C LEU A 105 -11.67 -21.38 15.81
N SER A 106 -10.94 -20.28 15.97
CA SER A 106 -10.89 -19.59 17.26
C SER A 106 -12.28 -19.13 17.69
N GLY A 107 -12.52 -19.07 19.00
CA GLY A 107 -13.81 -18.58 19.53
C GLY A 107 -14.16 -17.18 19.03
N GLN A 108 -13.15 -16.33 18.78
CA GLN A 108 -13.35 -15.00 18.20
C GLN A 108 -13.78 -15.07 16.73
N ALA A 109 -13.17 -15.92 15.91
CA ALA A 109 -13.55 -16.07 14.51
C ALA A 109 -14.99 -16.59 14.38
N ILE A 110 -15.39 -17.52 15.25
CA ILE A 110 -16.78 -18.01 15.32
C ILE A 110 -17.71 -16.86 15.73
N ALA A 111 -17.37 -16.09 16.77
CA ALA A 111 -18.18 -14.95 17.22
C ALA A 111 -18.33 -13.87 16.15
N ASP A 112 -17.26 -13.58 15.40
CA ASP A 112 -17.27 -12.58 14.31
C ASP A 112 -18.17 -13.05 13.16
N LEU A 113 -18.09 -14.33 12.76
CA LEU A 113 -18.97 -14.93 11.75
C LEU A 113 -20.44 -14.92 12.17
N VAL A 114 -20.73 -15.26 13.44
CA VAL A 114 -22.10 -15.24 13.98
C VAL A 114 -22.65 -13.81 13.99
N SER A 115 -21.88 -12.84 14.50
CA SER A 115 -22.29 -11.44 14.58
C SER A 115 -22.53 -10.85 13.19
N TRP A 116 -21.69 -11.22 12.22
CA TRP A 116 -21.87 -10.84 10.82
C TRP A 116 -23.17 -11.37 10.22
N ILE A 117 -23.50 -12.64 10.43
CA ILE A 117 -24.78 -13.21 9.96
C ILE A 117 -25.97 -12.54 10.65
N GLU A 118 -25.88 -12.32 11.97
CA GLU A 118 -26.92 -11.66 12.76
C GLU A 118 -27.20 -10.23 12.25
N ALA A 119 -26.16 -9.51 11.83
CA ALA A 119 -26.27 -8.18 11.23
C ALA A 119 -26.84 -8.15 9.79
N GLY A 120 -27.28 -9.29 9.27
CA GLY A 120 -27.81 -9.40 7.91
C GLY A 120 -26.76 -9.71 6.86
N ALA A 121 -25.60 -10.24 7.26
CA ALA A 121 -24.50 -10.60 6.38
C ALA A 121 -24.06 -9.46 5.45
N PRO A 122 -23.75 -8.25 5.97
CA PRO A 122 -23.30 -7.12 5.15
C PRO A 122 -22.09 -7.54 4.32
N TRP A 123 -22.19 -7.34 3.02
CA TRP A 123 -21.21 -7.82 2.05
C TRP A 123 -20.98 -6.70 1.04
N PRO A 124 -19.73 -6.27 0.82
CA PRO A 124 -19.48 -5.14 -0.05
C PRO A 124 -19.94 -5.46 -1.46
N GLU A 125 -20.61 -4.52 -2.13
CA GLU A 125 -21.06 -4.71 -3.52
C GLU A 125 -19.87 -5.00 -4.47
N ALA A 126 -18.66 -4.54 -4.11
CA ALA A 126 -17.43 -4.72 -4.85
C ALA A 126 -16.66 -5.97 -4.43
N THR A 127 -17.24 -7.16 -4.60
CA THR A 127 -16.64 -8.40 -4.09
C THR A 127 -16.81 -9.60 -5.01
N ALA A 128 -16.34 -9.40 -6.22
CA ALA A 128 -15.17 -10.16 -6.64
C ALA A 128 -14.16 -9.11 -7.07
N ALA A 129 -12.86 -9.40 -7.02
CA ALA A 129 -12.02 -8.94 -8.12
C ALA A 129 -12.56 -9.66 -9.38
N GLY A 130 -13.72 -9.21 -9.88
CA GLY A 130 -14.07 -9.38 -11.27
C GLY A 130 -12.96 -8.74 -12.08
N PRO A 131 -12.86 -9.05 -13.39
CA PRO A 131 -11.90 -8.37 -14.24
C PRO A 131 -11.99 -6.87 -13.96
N ILE A 132 -10.85 -6.24 -13.66
CA ILE A 132 -10.79 -4.80 -13.47
C ILE A 132 -11.43 -4.21 -14.71
N ASP A 133 -12.59 -3.60 -14.54
CA ASP A 133 -13.26 -2.95 -15.65
C ASP A 133 -12.40 -1.77 -16.06
N ALA A 134 -11.69 -1.97 -17.17
CA ALA A 134 -10.75 -1.00 -17.70
C ALA A 134 -11.43 0.33 -18.03
N GLU A 135 -12.74 0.34 -18.26
CA GLU A 135 -13.49 1.56 -18.55
C GLU A 135 -13.77 2.39 -17.29
N THR A 136 -13.93 1.75 -16.13
CA THR A 136 -14.26 2.44 -14.87
C THR A 136 -13.08 2.61 -13.92
N HIS A 137 -12.03 1.78 -14.04
CA HIS A 137 -10.88 1.84 -13.14
C HIS A 137 -10.00 3.07 -13.43
N TRP A 138 -9.73 3.85 -12.38
CA TRP A 138 -9.05 5.15 -12.47
C TRP A 138 -7.70 5.12 -13.23
N ALA A 139 -6.94 4.03 -13.10
CA ALA A 139 -5.62 3.88 -13.74
C ALA A 139 -5.66 3.69 -15.26
N PHE A 140 -6.81 3.29 -15.82
CA PHE A 140 -6.98 3.04 -17.26
C PHE A 140 -7.78 4.14 -17.95
N ARG A 141 -8.29 5.12 -17.20
CA ARG A 141 -8.95 6.29 -17.76
C ARG A 141 -7.91 7.26 -18.32
N PRO A 142 -8.20 7.94 -19.44
CA PRO A 142 -7.33 9.00 -19.94
C PRO A 142 -7.06 10.05 -18.87
N LEU A 143 -5.81 10.50 -18.78
CA LEU A 143 -5.44 11.62 -17.91
C LEU A 143 -6.25 12.85 -18.31
N GLN A 144 -6.84 13.51 -17.32
CA GLN A 144 -7.58 14.75 -17.54
C GLN A 144 -6.69 15.94 -17.21
N ASP A 145 -6.78 16.99 -18.02
CA ASP A 145 -6.17 18.27 -17.69
C ASP A 145 -6.91 18.87 -16.49
N VAL A 146 -6.18 19.04 -15.38
CA VAL A 146 -6.71 19.66 -14.17
C VAL A 146 -6.27 21.12 -14.12
N GLU A 147 -7.23 22.04 -14.11
CA GLU A 147 -6.94 23.45 -13.91
C GLU A 147 -6.57 23.70 -12.44
N ALA A 148 -5.38 24.27 -12.22
CA ALA A 148 -4.90 24.54 -10.87
C ALA A 148 -5.76 25.64 -10.21
N PRO A 149 -6.24 25.43 -8.97
CA PRO A 149 -7.04 26.40 -8.23
C PRO A 149 -6.33 27.76 -8.09
N ALA A 150 -7.12 28.82 -7.89
CA ALA A 150 -6.57 30.13 -7.57
C ALA A 150 -5.73 30.08 -6.28
N ASP A 151 -4.61 30.80 -6.29
CA ASP A 151 -3.80 31.01 -5.09
C ASP A 151 -3.95 32.46 -4.60
N PRO A 152 -4.92 32.74 -3.71
CA PRO A 152 -5.09 34.07 -3.15
C PRO A 152 -3.94 34.50 -2.22
N THR A 153 -3.10 33.56 -1.78
CA THR A 153 -2.01 33.84 -0.83
C THR A 153 -0.69 34.17 -1.52
N GLY A 154 -0.53 33.79 -2.80
CA GLY A 154 0.73 33.95 -3.54
C GLY A 154 1.86 33.06 -3.02
N TRP A 155 1.55 32.05 -2.20
CA TRP A 155 2.52 31.11 -1.64
C TRP A 155 3.03 30.11 -2.68
N ALA A 156 2.18 29.69 -3.60
CA ALA A 156 2.45 28.62 -4.55
C ALA A 156 3.50 29.03 -5.59
N SER A 157 4.55 28.22 -5.73
CA SER A 157 5.60 28.42 -6.75
C SER A 157 5.31 27.65 -8.04
N SER A 158 4.46 26.62 -7.97
CA SER A 158 4.03 25.79 -9.09
C SER A 158 2.51 25.53 -9.08
N PRO A 159 1.92 25.06 -10.19
CA PRO A 159 0.52 24.61 -10.21
C PRO A 159 0.21 23.50 -9.20
N ILE A 160 1.18 22.61 -8.92
CA ILE A 160 1.05 21.52 -7.94
C ILE A 160 0.86 22.09 -6.53
N ASP A 161 1.62 23.14 -6.17
CA ASP A 161 1.49 23.78 -4.87
C ASP A 161 0.09 24.38 -4.66
N ARG A 162 -0.58 24.82 -5.74
CA ARG A 162 -1.95 25.35 -5.65
C ARG A 162 -2.97 24.26 -5.33
N LEU A 163 -2.77 23.06 -5.86
CA LEU A 163 -3.58 21.89 -5.53
C LEU A 163 -3.38 21.50 -4.05
N ILE A 164 -2.13 21.46 -3.58
CA ILE A 164 -1.79 21.17 -2.18
C ILE A 164 -2.38 22.26 -1.24
N ALA A 165 -2.33 23.52 -1.65
CA ALA A 165 -2.85 24.63 -0.86
C ALA A 165 -4.36 24.53 -0.60
N VAL A 166 -5.15 23.89 -1.49
CA VAL A 166 -6.56 23.60 -1.23
C VAL A 166 -6.69 22.67 -0.02
N GLY A 167 -6.01 21.52 -0.07
CA GLY A 167 -6.06 20.55 1.02
C GLY A 167 -5.55 21.12 2.35
N HIS A 168 -4.49 21.94 2.32
CA HIS A 168 -4.04 22.66 3.51
C HIS A 168 -5.13 23.57 4.10
N ARG A 169 -5.84 24.34 3.28
CA ARG A 169 -6.91 25.22 3.77
C ARG A 169 -8.07 24.44 4.38
N GLU A 170 -8.49 23.36 3.74
CA GLU A 170 -9.55 22.48 4.24
C GLU A 170 -9.18 21.86 5.59
N ALA A 171 -7.89 21.49 5.76
CA ALA A 171 -7.36 20.95 7.00
C ALA A 171 -6.94 22.01 8.03
N GLY A 172 -7.09 23.31 7.75
CA GLY A 172 -6.63 24.39 8.63
C GLY A 172 -5.10 24.43 8.83
N LEU A 173 -4.34 23.89 7.87
CA LEU A 173 -2.89 23.88 7.88
C LEU A 173 -2.32 25.12 7.18
N HIS A 174 -1.21 25.61 7.73
CA HIS A 174 -0.48 26.75 7.18
C HIS A 174 0.94 26.33 6.80
N PRO A 175 1.40 26.67 5.58
CA PRO A 175 2.78 26.43 5.19
C PRO A 175 3.77 27.13 6.12
N VAL A 176 4.88 26.47 6.40
CA VAL A 176 6.01 27.05 7.13
C VAL A 176 7.00 27.72 6.17
N GLU A 177 7.89 28.54 6.72
CA GLU A 177 8.98 29.13 5.95
C GLU A 177 9.92 28.07 5.38
N ARG A 178 10.60 28.43 4.28
CA ARG A 178 11.64 27.60 3.68
C ARG A 178 12.75 27.33 4.70
N ALA A 179 13.21 26.09 4.75
CA ALA A 179 14.31 25.71 5.63
C ALA A 179 15.60 26.51 5.32
N ASP A 180 16.46 26.66 6.32
CA ASP A 180 17.75 27.33 6.15
C ASP A 180 18.66 26.57 5.17
N ARG A 181 19.64 27.27 4.58
CA ARG A 181 20.53 26.71 3.56
C ARG A 181 21.29 25.46 4.02
N ARG A 182 21.72 25.38 5.28
CA ARG A 182 22.43 24.18 5.77
C ARG A 182 21.49 22.98 5.85
N THR A 183 20.25 23.20 6.27
CA THR A 183 19.22 22.16 6.28
C THR A 183 18.86 21.72 4.87
N LEU A 184 18.72 22.66 3.93
CA LEU A 184 18.35 22.35 2.54
C LEU A 184 19.38 21.46 1.84
N ILE A 185 20.67 21.80 1.89
CA ILE A 185 21.71 20.98 1.26
C ILE A 185 21.82 19.60 1.90
N ARG A 186 21.68 19.52 3.23
CA ARG A 186 21.69 18.23 3.92
C ARG A 186 20.56 17.33 3.42
N ARG A 187 19.32 17.84 3.36
CA ARG A 187 18.16 17.08 2.89
C ARG A 187 18.34 16.66 1.43
N ALA A 188 18.63 17.63 0.55
CA ALA A 188 18.80 17.36 -0.88
C ALA A 188 19.88 16.30 -1.16
N SER A 189 21.02 16.33 -0.46
CA SER A 189 22.07 15.32 -0.64
C SER A 189 21.66 13.92 -0.15
N PHE A 190 20.98 13.81 0.99
CA PHE A 190 20.48 12.52 1.45
C PHE A 190 19.35 11.97 0.56
N ASP A 191 18.47 12.85 0.08
CA ASP A 191 17.34 12.45 -0.76
C ASP A 191 17.84 11.99 -2.14
N LEU A 192 18.70 12.78 -2.79
CA LEU A 192 19.14 12.52 -4.15
C LEU A 192 20.32 11.55 -4.24
N LEU A 193 21.28 11.59 -3.31
CA LEU A 193 22.50 10.77 -3.37
C LEU A 193 22.56 9.71 -2.27
N GLY A 194 21.72 9.79 -1.24
CA GLY A 194 21.82 8.91 -0.06
C GLY A 194 23.01 9.20 0.86
N LEU A 195 23.80 10.24 0.57
CA LEU A 195 25.04 10.56 1.27
C LEU A 195 25.02 11.99 1.84
N PRO A 196 25.74 12.26 2.94
CA PRO A 196 25.89 13.61 3.43
C PRO A 196 26.71 14.49 2.46
N PRO A 197 26.43 15.80 2.37
CA PRO A 197 27.24 16.71 1.58
C PRO A 197 28.64 16.89 2.20
N THR A 198 29.65 17.15 1.37
CA THR A 198 31.00 17.48 1.87
C THR A 198 31.03 18.87 2.52
N PRO A 199 31.96 19.13 3.47
CA PRO A 199 32.11 20.46 4.07
C PRO A 199 32.26 21.58 3.04
N GLU A 200 33.05 21.35 1.99
CA GLU A 200 33.31 22.33 0.92
C GLU A 200 32.04 22.65 0.13
N ARG A 201 31.21 21.62 -0.15
CA ARG A 201 29.92 21.81 -0.84
C ARG A 201 28.95 22.60 0.03
N ILE A 202 28.91 22.33 1.34
CA ILE A 202 28.11 23.10 2.30
C ILE A 202 28.53 24.57 2.28
N GLU A 203 29.82 24.85 2.42
CA GLU A 203 30.33 26.22 2.45
C GLU A 203 30.02 26.97 1.15
N ARG A 204 30.24 26.32 -0.01
CA ARG A 204 29.92 26.87 -1.32
C ARG A 204 28.44 27.22 -1.44
N PHE A 205 27.54 26.28 -1.14
CA PHE A 205 26.10 26.52 -1.26
C PHE A 205 25.57 27.56 -0.27
N VAL A 206 26.06 27.53 0.98
CA VAL A 206 25.61 28.46 2.02
C VAL A 206 26.06 29.90 1.71
N SER A 207 27.24 30.08 1.13
CA SER A 207 27.80 31.39 0.79
C SER A 207 27.38 31.93 -0.58
N ASP A 208 26.73 31.12 -1.41
CA ASP A 208 26.33 31.50 -2.77
C ASP A 208 25.18 32.53 -2.75
N PRO A 209 25.40 33.79 -3.18
CA PRO A 209 24.39 34.85 -3.10
C PRO A 209 23.33 34.75 -4.22
N SER A 210 23.50 33.83 -5.17
CA SER A 210 22.66 33.79 -6.36
C SER A 210 21.22 33.38 -6.01
N PRO A 211 20.21 33.97 -6.67
CA PRO A 211 18.81 33.66 -6.39
C PRO A 211 18.43 32.22 -6.78
N ASP A 212 19.16 31.62 -7.71
CA ASP A 212 19.01 30.27 -8.26
C ASP A 212 20.01 29.25 -7.66
N ALA A 213 20.66 29.59 -6.54
CA ALA A 213 21.70 28.76 -5.95
C ALA A 213 21.20 27.35 -5.56
N TYR A 214 19.93 27.21 -5.21
CA TYR A 214 19.36 25.91 -4.83
C TYR A 214 19.09 25.04 -6.04
N GLU A 215 18.53 25.62 -7.09
CA GLU A 215 18.23 24.98 -8.37
C GLU A 215 19.52 24.43 -8.97
N ARG A 216 20.60 25.23 -9.00
CA ARG A 216 21.91 24.74 -9.44
C ARG A 216 22.49 23.63 -8.57
N LEU A 217 22.26 23.67 -7.25
CA LEU A 217 22.65 22.58 -6.37
C LEU A 217 21.90 21.30 -6.74
N ILE A 218 20.59 21.39 -7.02
CA ILE A 218 19.79 20.24 -7.45
C ILE A 218 20.30 19.69 -8.79
N ASP A 219 20.56 20.54 -9.78
CA ASP A 219 21.13 20.12 -11.06
C ASP A 219 22.48 19.41 -10.89
N GLU A 220 23.36 19.95 -10.02
CA GLU A 220 24.64 19.31 -9.69
C GLU A 220 24.44 17.93 -9.05
N LEU A 221 23.46 17.78 -8.14
CA LEU A 221 23.17 16.51 -7.48
C LEU A 221 22.55 15.50 -8.46
N LEU A 222 21.63 15.92 -9.32
CA LEU A 222 21.03 15.05 -10.34
C LEU A 222 22.05 14.58 -11.38
N SER A 223 23.03 15.43 -11.72
CA SER A 223 24.11 15.07 -12.67
C SER A 223 25.18 14.14 -12.10
N SER A 224 25.14 13.83 -10.80
CA SER A 224 26.11 12.96 -10.15
C SER A 224 25.79 11.49 -10.43
N PRO A 225 26.76 10.63 -10.77
CA PRO A 225 26.51 9.20 -11.00
C PRO A 225 25.90 8.48 -9.77
N LEU A 226 26.15 9.01 -8.58
CA LEU A 226 25.57 8.55 -7.30
C LEU A 226 24.04 8.69 -7.26
N TYR A 227 23.44 9.55 -8.10
CA TYR A 227 21.98 9.68 -8.21
C TYR A 227 21.37 8.37 -8.73
N GLY A 228 21.89 7.83 -9.83
CA GLY A 228 21.48 6.54 -10.37
C GLY A 228 21.75 5.38 -9.42
N GLU A 229 22.85 5.38 -8.68
CA GLU A 229 23.12 4.37 -7.64
C GLU A 229 22.06 4.43 -6.52
N ARG A 230 21.69 5.63 -6.07
CA ARG A 230 20.70 5.86 -5.02
C ARG A 230 19.30 5.45 -5.46
N TRP A 231 18.86 5.93 -6.61
CA TRP A 231 17.50 5.72 -7.11
C TRP A 231 17.31 4.36 -7.75
N GLY A 232 18.32 3.86 -8.47
CA GLY A 232 18.36 2.51 -9.02
C GLY A 232 18.19 1.45 -7.94
N ARG A 233 18.73 1.65 -6.74
CA ARG A 233 18.52 0.73 -5.60
C ARG A 233 17.04 0.51 -5.27
N TYR A 234 16.20 1.56 -5.31
CA TYR A 234 14.77 1.40 -5.03
C TYR A 234 14.08 0.54 -6.09
N TRP A 235 14.46 0.71 -7.35
CA TRP A 235 13.97 -0.16 -8.43
C TRP A 235 14.44 -1.60 -8.26
N LEU A 236 15.72 -1.79 -7.98
CA LEU A 236 16.33 -3.12 -7.80
C LEU A 236 15.74 -3.85 -6.60
N ASP A 237 15.42 -3.16 -5.50
CA ASP A 237 14.70 -3.71 -4.36
C ASP A 237 13.31 -4.22 -4.77
N LEU A 238 12.56 -3.44 -5.59
CA LEU A 238 11.25 -3.84 -6.11
C LEU A 238 11.33 -5.01 -7.08
N ALA A 239 12.35 -5.02 -7.95
CA ALA A 239 12.63 -6.10 -8.89
C ALA A 239 13.21 -7.35 -8.19
N ARG A 240 13.46 -7.30 -6.87
CA ARG A 240 14.09 -8.36 -6.08
C ARG A 240 15.43 -8.80 -6.67
N TYR A 241 16.20 -7.82 -7.13
CA TYR A 241 17.53 -8.05 -7.65
C TYR A 241 18.44 -8.68 -6.59
N ALA A 242 19.23 -9.66 -7.01
CA ALA A 242 20.33 -10.20 -6.24
C ALA A 242 21.46 -10.64 -7.19
N ASP A 243 22.71 -10.44 -6.76
CA ASP A 243 23.88 -10.98 -7.48
C ASP A 243 23.98 -12.52 -7.36
N THR A 244 23.14 -13.13 -6.53
CA THR A 244 23.11 -14.57 -6.25
C THR A 244 21.68 -15.11 -6.22
N ALA A 245 21.52 -16.44 -6.34
CA ALA A 245 20.21 -17.09 -6.34
C ALA A 245 19.45 -16.98 -5.00
N GLY A 246 20.17 -16.66 -3.91
CA GLY A 246 19.60 -16.61 -2.56
C GLY A 246 19.12 -17.97 -2.04
N ASP A 247 18.76 -18.02 -0.75
CA ASP A 247 18.25 -19.20 -0.04
C ASP A 247 19.27 -20.37 0.14
N ASN A 248 18.81 -21.61 0.31
CA ASN A 248 19.57 -22.79 0.75
C ASN A 248 20.65 -23.26 -0.25
N SER A 249 20.79 -22.59 -1.38
CA SER A 249 21.83 -22.81 -2.38
C SER A 249 22.24 -21.48 -2.99
N ASP A 250 23.04 -20.73 -2.22
CA ASP A 250 23.54 -19.41 -2.61
C ASP A 250 24.71 -19.55 -3.58
N TYR A 251 24.46 -19.29 -4.86
CA TYR A 251 25.48 -19.23 -5.92
C TYR A 251 25.34 -17.94 -6.72
N PRO A 252 26.45 -17.37 -7.22
CA PRO A 252 26.40 -16.21 -8.10
C PRO A 252 25.53 -16.49 -9.32
N ILE A 253 24.63 -15.55 -9.64
CA ILE A 253 23.93 -15.53 -10.93
C ILE A 253 24.88 -14.85 -11.90
N PRO A 254 25.44 -15.57 -12.89
CA PRO A 254 26.33 -14.96 -13.86
C PRO A 254 25.63 -13.78 -14.54
N GLU A 255 26.37 -12.68 -14.71
CA GLU A 255 25.94 -11.50 -15.48
C GLU A 255 24.76 -10.70 -14.88
N ALA A 256 24.21 -11.08 -13.72
CA ALA A 256 23.15 -10.31 -13.06
C ALA A 256 23.51 -8.83 -12.88
N TYR A 257 24.78 -8.55 -12.58
CA TYR A 257 25.30 -7.19 -12.43
C TYR A 257 25.09 -6.30 -13.65
N LEU A 258 24.96 -6.86 -14.86
CA LEU A 258 24.68 -6.08 -16.07
C LEU A 258 23.28 -5.44 -16.02
N TYR A 259 22.29 -6.14 -15.44
CA TYR A 259 20.97 -5.57 -15.22
C TYR A 259 21.01 -4.47 -14.15
N ARG A 260 21.76 -4.67 -13.06
CA ARG A 260 21.99 -3.63 -12.05
C ARG A 260 22.60 -2.37 -12.68
N ASP A 261 23.67 -2.54 -13.46
CA ASP A 261 24.39 -1.43 -14.07
C ASP A 261 23.50 -0.73 -15.11
N TYR A 262 22.73 -1.47 -15.91
CA TYR A 262 21.71 -0.89 -16.79
C TYR A 262 20.69 -0.03 -16.05
N VAL A 263 20.16 -0.51 -14.91
CA VAL A 263 19.19 0.28 -14.12
C VAL A 263 19.84 1.56 -13.62
N ILE A 264 21.06 1.49 -13.08
CA ILE A 264 21.80 2.66 -12.60
C ILE A 264 22.02 3.67 -13.74
N ASP A 265 22.46 3.19 -14.89
CA ASP A 265 22.70 4.02 -16.07
C ASP A 265 21.40 4.64 -16.59
N ALA A 266 20.29 3.90 -16.61
CA ALA A 266 19.00 4.41 -17.06
C ALA A 266 18.49 5.60 -16.21
N PHE A 267 18.72 5.55 -14.89
CA PHE A 267 18.41 6.69 -14.01
C PHE A 267 19.34 7.88 -14.25
N ASN A 268 20.64 7.64 -14.49
CA ASN A 268 21.61 8.72 -14.75
C ASN A 268 21.42 9.37 -16.13
N ASP A 269 21.00 8.60 -17.13
CA ASP A 269 20.72 9.04 -18.50
C ASP A 269 19.33 9.68 -18.65
N ASP A 270 18.53 9.74 -17.57
CA ASP A 270 17.15 10.24 -17.55
C ASP A 270 16.28 9.55 -18.63
N VAL A 271 16.37 8.22 -18.71
CA VAL A 271 15.59 7.44 -19.67
C VAL A 271 14.10 7.62 -19.38
N PRO A 272 13.27 7.99 -20.38
CA PRO A 272 11.84 8.12 -20.19
C PRO A 272 11.22 6.86 -19.60
N TYR A 273 10.35 7.01 -18.61
CA TYR A 273 9.80 5.89 -17.85
C TYR A 273 9.10 4.84 -18.73
N ASP A 274 8.36 5.28 -19.74
CA ASP A 274 7.72 4.41 -20.72
C ASP A 274 8.76 3.58 -21.47
N ARG A 275 9.87 4.20 -21.90
CA ARG A 275 10.97 3.50 -22.56
C ARG A 275 11.66 2.51 -21.61
N PHE A 276 11.96 2.93 -20.38
CA PHE A 276 12.57 2.09 -19.35
C PHE A 276 11.72 0.85 -19.04
N LEU A 277 10.40 0.97 -19.01
CA LEU A 277 9.49 -0.17 -18.86
C LEU A 277 9.48 -1.07 -20.10
N HIS A 278 9.39 -0.49 -21.31
CA HIS A 278 9.41 -1.28 -22.55
C HIS A 278 10.71 -2.08 -22.68
N GLU A 279 11.85 -1.49 -22.36
CA GLU A 279 13.16 -2.16 -22.40
C GLU A 279 13.23 -3.34 -21.41
N GLN A 280 12.55 -3.26 -20.27
CA GLN A 280 12.50 -4.38 -19.31
C GLN A 280 11.52 -5.49 -19.68
N LEU A 281 10.38 -5.16 -20.28
CA LEU A 281 9.33 -6.13 -20.61
C LEU A 281 9.57 -6.84 -21.95
N ALA A 282 10.23 -6.16 -22.90
CA ALA A 282 10.42 -6.62 -24.27
C ALA A 282 11.88 -6.47 -24.74
N GLY A 283 12.84 -6.53 -23.81
CA GLY A 283 14.26 -6.35 -24.10
C GLY A 283 14.79 -7.33 -25.14
N ASP A 284 14.35 -8.59 -25.10
CA ASP A 284 14.67 -9.65 -26.06
C ASP A 284 14.19 -9.32 -27.48
N ILE A 285 12.95 -8.86 -27.61
CA ILE A 285 12.37 -8.44 -28.89
C ILE A 285 13.12 -7.22 -29.44
N LEU A 286 13.35 -6.20 -28.61
CA LEU A 286 14.03 -4.96 -29.00
C LEU A 286 15.50 -5.18 -29.39
N ALA A 287 16.13 -6.21 -28.86
CA ALA A 287 17.48 -6.58 -29.19
C ALA A 287 17.57 -7.41 -30.47
N ALA A 288 16.61 -8.30 -30.70
CA ALA A 288 16.52 -9.09 -31.95
C ALA A 288 16.29 -8.20 -33.18
N GLU A 289 15.60 -7.08 -33.02
CA GLU A 289 15.32 -6.11 -34.09
C GLU A 289 16.38 -4.98 -34.20
N GLY A 290 17.31 -4.90 -33.23
CA GLY A 290 18.31 -3.84 -33.12
C GLY A 290 19.70 -4.20 -33.68
N PRO A 291 20.66 -3.25 -33.65
CA PRO A 291 22.06 -3.56 -33.92
C PRO A 291 22.59 -4.59 -32.92
N GLU A 292 23.33 -5.59 -33.41
CA GLU A 292 23.88 -6.69 -32.59
C GLU A 292 24.74 -6.20 -31.43
N GLU A 293 25.42 -5.06 -31.60
CA GLU A 293 26.27 -4.41 -30.60
C GLU A 293 25.48 -3.92 -29.36
N ASP A 294 24.18 -3.64 -29.50
CA ASP A 294 23.31 -3.18 -28.41
C ASP A 294 22.61 -4.34 -27.68
N TYR A 295 22.75 -5.59 -28.16
CA TYR A 295 21.99 -6.74 -27.67
C TYR A 295 22.23 -6.98 -26.17
N ALA A 296 23.49 -7.01 -25.73
CA ALA A 296 23.84 -7.25 -24.34
C ALA A 296 23.30 -6.15 -23.39
N ARG A 297 23.22 -4.90 -23.86
CA ARG A 297 22.67 -3.77 -23.09
C ARG A 297 21.15 -3.84 -22.97
N ARG A 298 20.45 -4.41 -23.95
CA ARG A 298 18.98 -4.45 -24.03
C ARG A 298 18.35 -5.72 -23.46
N VAL A 299 19.04 -6.87 -23.54
CA VAL A 299 18.46 -8.15 -23.09
C VAL A 299 18.86 -8.49 -21.66
N GLY A 300 20.03 -8.06 -21.17
CA GLY A 300 20.50 -8.34 -19.81
C GLY A 300 20.45 -9.82 -19.39
N CYS A 301 20.25 -10.76 -20.33
CA CYS A 301 20.03 -12.19 -20.09
C CYS A 301 20.07 -12.95 -21.43
N ASP A 302 21.25 -13.22 -21.98
CA ASP A 302 21.61 -14.47 -22.69
C ASP A 302 22.93 -14.26 -23.43
N ARG A 303 23.98 -14.92 -22.95
CA ARG A 303 25.22 -15.13 -23.69
C ARG A 303 25.32 -16.61 -24.06
N ARG A 304 24.57 -17.04 -25.07
CA ARG A 304 24.93 -18.28 -25.78
C ARG A 304 26.20 -18.05 -26.59
N MET A 305 27.29 -18.65 -26.09
CA MET A 305 28.37 -19.29 -26.84
C MET A 305 29.06 -18.47 -27.96
N MET A 306 30.26 -17.99 -27.63
CA MET A 306 31.46 -18.35 -28.40
C MET A 306 32.52 -18.92 -27.45
#